data_AF-A0A418NHQ0-F1
#
_entry.id   AF-A0A418NHQ0-F1
#
_cell.length_a   1.000
_cell.length_b   1.000
_cell.length_c   1.000
_cell.angle_alpha   90.00
_cell.angle_beta   90.00
_cell.angle_gamma   90.00
#
_symmetry.space_group_name_H-M   'P 1'
#
loop_
_entity.id
_entity.type
_entity.pdbx_description
1 polymer ?
#
loop_
_entity_poly.entity_id
_entity_poly.type
_entity_poly.pdbx_seq_one_letter_code
_entity_poly.pdbx_strand_id
1 'polypeptide(L)'
;MMTVGSRMRQIGWAVVLSICLAGFVVLTFRVNAVKSEVRLAERQIIALERENLLLETEFETRANQQQLANWNRVEFGYQAPRADQFLDNERELAALGLPRAIGGPEPIRVARAPAAETTSFPKMVSPVTGQPADTDEDRPEGERVATARSLSDRLSDKVAFETAFAEFSE
;
A
#
# COMPACT_ATOMS: atom_id res chain seq x y z
N MET A 1 10.06 -86.96 21.94
CA MET A 1 11.00 -86.70 20.83
C MET A 1 10.77 -85.29 20.34
N MET A 2 11.70 -84.39 20.68
CA MET A 2 11.56 -82.95 20.47
C MET A 2 11.81 -82.60 19.00
N THR A 3 10.95 -81.76 18.45
CA THR A 3 10.92 -81.34 17.05
C THR A 3 12.13 -80.46 16.69
N VAL A 4 13.28 -81.08 16.43
CA VAL A 4 14.48 -80.35 15.98
C VAL A 4 14.25 -79.68 14.62
N GLY A 5 13.42 -80.28 13.75
CA GLY A 5 13.08 -79.72 12.44
C GLY A 5 12.22 -78.43 12.47
N SER A 6 11.41 -78.20 13.51
CA SER A 6 10.54 -77.01 13.57
C SER A 6 11.31 -75.75 13.97
N ARG A 7 12.33 -75.89 14.83
CA ARG A 7 13.15 -74.77 15.31
C ARG A 7 13.97 -74.15 14.18
N MET A 8 14.54 -74.96 13.29
CA MET A 8 15.30 -74.46 12.13
C MET A 8 14.42 -73.65 11.17
N ARG A 9 13.19 -74.11 10.91
CA ARG A 9 12.22 -73.40 10.08
C ARG A 9 11.72 -72.11 10.74
N GLN A 10 11.51 -72.13 12.06
CA GLN A 10 11.12 -70.94 12.83
C GLN A 10 12.22 -69.86 12.83
N ILE A 11 13.50 -70.26 12.94
CA ILE A 11 14.64 -69.33 12.82
C ILE A 11 14.68 -68.72 11.43
N GLY A 12 14.46 -69.52 10.37
CA GLY A 12 14.38 -69.00 9.01
C GLY A 12 13.29 -67.93 8.84
N TRP A 13 12.08 -68.19 9.35
CA TRP A 13 11.01 -67.20 9.36
C TRP A 13 11.32 -65.95 10.18
N ALA A 14 11.99 -66.09 11.33
CA ALA A 14 12.41 -64.96 12.15
C ALA A 14 13.42 -64.06 11.41
N VAL A 15 14.38 -64.65 10.68
CA VAL A 15 15.34 -63.90 9.87
C VAL A 15 14.64 -63.14 8.74
N VAL A 16 13.71 -63.78 8.03
CA VAL A 16 12.94 -63.13 6.96
C VAL A 16 12.13 -61.95 7.49
N LEU A 17 11.43 -62.13 8.62
CA LEU A 17 10.67 -61.04 9.25
C LEU A 17 11.59 -59.91 9.72
N SER A 18 12.76 -60.24 10.28
CA SER A 18 13.75 -59.25 10.70
C SER A 18 14.26 -58.41 9.52
N ILE A 19 14.54 -59.05 8.37
CA ILE A 19 14.99 -58.34 7.16
C ILE A 19 13.89 -57.42 6.65
N CYS A 20 12.64 -57.90 6.62
CA CYS A 20 11.50 -57.10 6.18
C CYS A 20 11.28 -55.89 7.10
N LEU A 21 11.35 -56.10 8.42
CA LEU A 21 11.26 -55.03 9.41
C LEU A 21 12.40 -54.02 9.25
N ALA A 22 13.64 -54.48 9.06
CA ALA A 22 14.79 -53.60 8.84
C ALA A 22 14.60 -52.75 7.57
N GLY A 23 14.13 -53.34 6.47
CA GLY A 23 13.80 -52.60 5.25
C GLY A 23 12.73 -51.54 5.47
N PHE A 24 11.67 -51.87 6.21
CA PHE A 24 10.61 -50.93 6.57
C PHE A 24 11.13 -49.74 7.40
N VAL A 25 12.01 -50.01 8.36
CA VAL A 25 12.63 -48.97 9.19
C VAL A 25 13.52 -48.05 8.36
N VAL A 26 14.36 -48.60 7.47
CA VAL A 26 15.21 -47.80 6.56
C VAL A 26 14.36 -46.90 5.66
N LEU A 27 13.28 -47.43 5.09
CA LEU A 27 12.37 -46.64 4.25
C LEU A 27 11.70 -45.52 5.05
N THR A 28 11.25 -45.81 6.27
CA THR A 28 10.66 -44.81 7.18
C THR A 28 11.64 -43.67 7.48
N PHE A 29 12.90 -43.98 7.77
CA PHE A 29 13.93 -42.96 7.96
C PHE A 29 14.17 -42.14 6.70
N ARG A 30 14.21 -42.77 5.53
CA ARG A 30 14.39 -42.06 4.26
C ARG A 30 13.24 -41.09 3.98
N VAL A 31 11.99 -41.52 4.21
CA VAL A 31 10.81 -40.66 4.06
C VAL A 31 10.86 -39.48 5.03
N ASN A 32 11.26 -39.70 6.28
CA ASN A 32 11.41 -38.61 7.24
C ASN A 32 12.50 -37.61 6.85
N ALA A 33 13.63 -38.09 6.31
CA ALA A 33 14.69 -37.23 5.80
C ALA A 33 14.18 -36.38 4.62
N VAL A 34 13.55 -37.00 3.62
CA VAL A 34 13.00 -36.28 2.45
C VAL A 34 11.94 -35.27 2.89
N LYS A 35 11.04 -35.64 3.81
CA LYS A 35 10.02 -34.72 4.35
C LYS A 35 10.66 -33.50 5.05
N SER A 36 11.81 -33.67 5.69
CA SER A 36 12.55 -32.55 6.31
C SER A 36 13.18 -31.63 5.28
N GLU A 37 13.77 -32.19 4.22
CA GLU A 37 14.36 -31.43 3.11
C GLU A 37 13.29 -30.61 2.37
N VAL A 38 12.14 -31.22 2.08
CA VAL A 38 11.00 -30.53 1.44
C VAL A 38 10.54 -29.34 2.27
N ARG A 39 10.40 -29.50 3.59
CA ARG A 39 10.00 -28.40 4.48
C ARG A 39 11.03 -27.28 4.54
N LEU A 40 12.31 -27.60 4.43
CA LEU A 40 13.37 -26.58 4.39
C LEU A 40 13.27 -25.77 3.09
N ALA A 41 13.10 -26.45 1.95
CA ALA A 41 12.92 -25.80 0.66
C ALA A 41 11.66 -24.93 0.62
N GLU A 42 10.54 -25.42 1.16
CA GLU A 42 9.29 -24.66 1.27
C GLU A 42 9.47 -23.37 2.10
N ARG A 43 10.20 -23.45 3.22
CA ARG A 43 10.54 -22.26 4.02
C ARG A 43 11.42 -21.27 3.26
N GLN A 44 12.36 -21.76 2.44
CA GLN A 44 13.19 -20.90 1.60
C GLN A 44 12.37 -20.21 0.52
N ILE A 45 11.44 -20.93 -0.12
CA ILE A 45 10.52 -20.36 -1.12
C ILE A 45 9.72 -19.22 -0.49
N ILE A 46 9.10 -19.46 0.67
CA ILE A 46 8.30 -18.44 1.37
C ILE A 46 9.16 -17.23 1.77
N ALA A 47 10.41 -17.44 2.18
CA ALA A 47 11.33 -16.35 2.52
C ALA A 47 11.65 -15.50 1.27
N LEU A 48 11.98 -16.15 0.15
CA LEU A 48 12.28 -15.48 -1.12
C LEU A 48 11.07 -14.73 -1.69
N GLU A 49 9.86 -15.29 -1.57
CA GLU A 49 8.62 -14.61 -1.98
C GLU A 49 8.39 -13.33 -1.18
N ARG A 50 8.66 -13.35 0.12
CA ARG A 50 8.56 -12.15 0.98
C ARG A 50 9.59 -11.09 0.61
N GLU A 51 10.83 -11.50 0.34
CA GLU A 51 11.87 -10.60 -0.13
C GLU A 51 11.51 -10.00 -1.49
N ASN A 52 10.99 -10.80 -2.41
CA ASN A 52 10.54 -10.33 -3.72
C ASN A 52 9.40 -9.31 -3.59
N LEU A 53 8.39 -9.59 -2.77
CA LEU A 53 7.29 -8.65 -2.51
C LEU A 53 7.81 -7.34 -1.95
N LEU A 54 8.71 -7.39 -0.96
CA LEU A 54 9.33 -6.20 -0.39
C LEU A 54 10.05 -5.39 -1.48
N LEU A 55 10.88 -6.05 -2.29
CA LEU A 55 11.60 -5.40 -3.38
C LEU A 55 10.67 -4.75 -4.40
N GLU A 56 9.61 -5.46 -4.80
CA GLU A 56 8.61 -4.92 -5.73
C GLU A 56 7.96 -3.66 -5.15
N THR A 57 7.55 -3.69 -3.88
CA THR A 57 6.96 -2.50 -3.23
C THR A 57 7.94 -1.34 -3.12
N GLU A 58 9.23 -1.59 -2.86
CA GLU A 58 10.25 -0.55 -2.88
C GLU A 58 10.47 0.04 -4.28
N PHE A 59 10.42 -0.79 -5.33
CA PHE A 59 10.56 -0.32 -6.71
C PHE A 59 9.33 0.45 -7.18
N GLU A 60 8.13 -0.05 -6.94
CA GLU A 60 6.88 0.64 -7.28
C GLU A 60 6.80 2.01 -6.60
N THR A 61 7.13 2.08 -5.30
CA THR A 61 7.11 3.36 -4.57
C THR A 61 8.16 4.35 -5.07
N ARG A 62 9.41 3.93 -5.35
CA ARG A 62 10.47 4.81 -5.88
C ARG A 62 10.20 5.24 -7.34
N ALA A 63 9.74 4.33 -8.19
CA ALA A 63 9.45 4.61 -9.59
C ALA A 63 8.25 5.56 -9.73
N ASN A 64 7.19 5.37 -8.95
CA ASN A 64 6.00 6.22 -8.99
C ASN A 64 6.34 7.68 -8.63
N GLN A 65 7.17 7.92 -7.61
CA GLN A 65 7.62 9.27 -7.26
C GLN A 65 8.39 9.95 -8.40
N GLN A 66 9.28 9.22 -9.07
CA GLN A 66 10.04 9.75 -10.21
C GLN A 66 9.14 10.02 -11.42
N GLN A 67 8.19 9.13 -11.69
CA GLN A 67 7.21 9.31 -12.77
C GLN A 67 6.34 10.53 -12.53
N LEU A 68 5.77 10.69 -11.33
CA LEU A 68 4.97 11.86 -10.97
C LEU A 68 5.79 13.16 -11.02
N ALA A 69 7.05 13.15 -10.57
CA ALA A 69 7.93 14.31 -10.67
C ALA A 69 8.25 14.69 -12.12
N ASN A 70 8.43 13.69 -12.99
CA ASN A 70 8.65 13.91 -14.42
C ASN A 70 7.38 14.42 -15.12
N TRP A 71 6.21 13.85 -14.82
CA TRP A 71 4.93 14.32 -15.36
C TRP A 71 4.60 15.74 -14.90
N ASN A 72 4.76 16.05 -13.60
CA ASN A 72 4.59 17.42 -13.10
C ASN A 72 5.49 18.43 -13.82
N ARG A 73 6.73 18.04 -14.12
CA ARG A 73 7.68 18.89 -14.84
C ARG A 73 7.31 19.09 -16.31
N VAL A 74 6.89 18.02 -17.00
CA VAL A 74 6.60 18.05 -18.44
C VAL A 74 5.25 18.70 -18.73
N GLU A 75 4.22 18.36 -17.96
CA GLU A 75 2.84 18.77 -18.25
C GLU A 75 2.47 20.09 -17.57
N PHE A 76 2.88 20.29 -16.31
CA PHE A 76 2.49 21.45 -15.53
C PHE A 76 3.63 22.45 -15.28
N GLY A 77 4.87 22.10 -15.62
CA GLY A 77 6.04 22.90 -15.28
C GLY A 77 6.28 23.04 -13.77
N TYR A 78 5.60 22.22 -12.95
CA TYR A 78 5.75 22.26 -11.50
C TYR A 78 7.09 21.64 -11.12
N GLN A 79 7.93 22.47 -10.53
CA GLN A 79 9.19 22.08 -9.91
C GLN A 79 9.14 22.45 -8.44
N ALA A 80 9.61 21.55 -7.57
CA ALA A 80 9.74 21.88 -6.15
C ALA A 80 10.62 23.14 -6.00
N PRO A 81 10.23 24.10 -5.15
CA PRO A 81 11.03 25.31 -4.92
C PRO A 81 12.43 24.93 -4.45
N ARG A 82 13.43 25.60 -5.01
CA ARG A 82 14.82 25.38 -4.58
C ARG A 82 15.06 26.04 -3.22
N ALA A 83 16.08 25.58 -2.50
CA ALA A 83 16.44 26.12 -1.19
C ALA A 83 16.68 27.65 -1.21
N ASP A 84 17.24 28.19 -2.29
CA ASP A 84 17.49 29.63 -2.46
C ASP A 84 16.21 30.47 -2.67
N GLN A 85 15.05 29.85 -2.86
CA GLN A 85 13.76 30.54 -2.97
C GLN A 85 13.06 30.68 -1.62
N PHE A 86 13.56 30.01 -0.58
CA PHE A 86 13.06 30.17 0.79
C PHE A 86 13.82 31.29 1.50
N LEU A 87 13.12 31.97 2.40
CA LEU A 87 13.71 32.96 3.28
C LEU A 87 14.13 32.23 4.55
N ASP A 88 15.37 32.44 5.00
CA ASP A 88 15.95 31.67 6.10
C ASP A 88 15.55 32.22 7.47
N ASN A 89 15.06 33.47 7.53
CA ASN A 89 14.73 34.13 8.79
C ASN A 89 13.57 35.14 8.68
N GLU A 90 12.94 35.42 9.82
CA GLU A 90 11.84 36.38 9.93
C GLU A 90 12.27 37.82 9.64
N ARG A 91 13.57 38.12 9.76
CA ARG A 91 14.12 39.44 9.44
C ARG A 91 14.13 39.70 7.93
N GLU A 92 14.44 38.68 7.13
CA GLU A 92 14.35 38.69 5.67
C GLU A 92 12.90 38.80 5.20
N LEU A 93 11.98 38.09 5.88
CA LEU A 93 10.54 38.26 5.68
C LEU A 93 10.09 39.70 6.00
N ALA A 94 10.51 40.25 7.13
CA ALA A 94 10.16 41.62 7.52
C ALA A 94 10.69 42.64 6.49
N ALA A 95 11.89 42.42 5.94
CA ALA A 95 12.50 43.30 4.94
C ALA A 95 11.66 43.42 3.65
N LEU A 96 10.90 42.39 3.27
CA LEU A 96 10.00 42.43 2.11
C LEU A 96 8.79 43.36 2.32
N GLY A 97 8.42 43.64 3.58
CA GLY A 97 7.33 44.56 3.93
C GLY A 97 7.72 46.03 4.01
N LEU A 98 9.02 46.36 3.96
CA LEU A 98 9.47 47.74 4.01
C LEU A 98 9.23 48.46 2.68
N PRO A 99 8.88 49.76 2.71
CA PRO A 99 8.86 50.57 1.50
C PRO A 99 10.24 50.58 0.85
N ARG A 100 10.26 50.60 -0.48
CA ARG A 100 11.49 50.54 -1.27
C ARG A 100 12.46 51.64 -0.85
N ALA A 101 13.72 51.28 -0.63
CA ALA A 101 14.77 52.23 -0.34
C ALA A 101 14.95 53.25 -1.50
N ILE A 102 15.23 54.49 -1.15
CA ILE A 102 15.54 55.56 -2.12
C ILE A 102 16.77 55.11 -2.93
N GLY A 103 16.59 54.88 -4.24
CA GLY A 103 17.64 54.39 -5.15
C GLY A 103 17.68 52.87 -5.39
N GLY A 104 16.69 52.11 -4.94
CA GLY A 104 16.62 50.65 -5.20
C GLY A 104 16.43 50.28 -6.69
N PRO A 105 16.93 49.11 -7.14
CA PRO A 105 16.89 48.69 -8.55
C PRO A 105 15.46 48.63 -9.09
N GLU A 106 15.25 49.00 -10.36
CA GLU A 106 13.91 49.00 -10.97
C GLU A 106 13.24 47.60 -10.89
N PRO A 107 11.91 47.54 -10.73
CA PRO A 107 11.22 46.27 -10.62
C PRO A 107 11.47 45.41 -11.86
N ILE A 108 11.95 44.18 -11.65
CA ILE A 108 12.05 43.20 -12.73
C ILE A 108 10.62 42.92 -13.19
N ARG A 109 10.25 43.46 -14.34
CA ARG A 109 9.01 43.13 -15.03
C ARG A 109 9.17 41.71 -15.56
N VAL A 110 8.78 40.72 -14.76
CA VAL A 110 8.56 39.38 -15.29
C VAL A 110 7.53 39.51 -16.41
N ALA A 111 7.78 38.85 -17.53
CA ALA A 111 6.81 38.73 -18.61
C ALA A 111 5.60 37.95 -18.08
N ARG A 112 4.69 38.66 -17.39
CA ARG A 112 3.34 38.19 -17.14
C ARG A 112 2.69 38.17 -18.52
N ALA A 113 2.22 37.01 -18.96
CA ALA A 113 1.29 36.94 -20.09
C ALA A 113 0.23 38.04 -19.86
N PRO A 114 0.00 38.94 -20.84
CA PRO A 114 -0.88 40.08 -20.64
C PRO A 114 -2.13 39.58 -19.97
N ALA A 115 -2.48 40.17 -18.82
CA ALA A 115 -3.68 39.79 -18.11
C ALA A 115 -4.82 40.01 -19.10
N ALA A 116 -5.27 38.92 -19.72
CA ALA A 116 -6.47 38.93 -20.50
C ALA A 116 -7.53 39.44 -19.54
N GLU A 117 -8.11 40.58 -19.88
CA GLU A 117 -9.29 41.13 -19.23
C GLU A 117 -10.20 39.95 -18.91
N THR A 118 -10.39 39.70 -17.60
CA THR A 118 -11.26 38.67 -17.05
C THR A 118 -11.31 37.39 -17.89
N THR A 119 -10.19 36.66 -18.00
CA THR A 119 -10.32 35.23 -18.35
C THR A 119 -11.12 34.58 -17.25
N SER A 120 -12.37 34.23 -17.58
CA SER A 120 -13.22 33.36 -16.78
C SER A 120 -12.37 32.19 -16.32
N PHE A 121 -12.19 32.05 -15.00
CA PHE A 121 -11.60 30.83 -14.45
C PHE A 121 -12.36 29.63 -15.05
N PRO A 122 -11.67 28.56 -15.48
CA PRO A 122 -12.36 27.37 -15.96
C PRO A 122 -13.31 26.89 -14.85
N LYS A 123 -14.60 26.78 -15.18
CA LYS A 123 -15.65 26.42 -14.23
C LYS A 123 -15.30 25.03 -13.68
N MET A 124 -15.04 24.93 -12.37
CA MET A 124 -14.72 23.65 -11.75
C MET A 124 -15.89 22.70 -11.95
N VAL A 125 -15.64 21.56 -12.58
CA VAL A 125 -16.62 20.49 -12.78
C VAL A 125 -16.38 19.37 -11.77
N SER A 126 -17.46 18.81 -11.25
CA SER A 126 -17.37 17.65 -10.37
C SER A 126 -16.93 16.41 -11.17
N PRO A 127 -15.94 15.63 -10.71
CA PRO A 127 -15.47 14.43 -11.42
C PRO A 127 -16.49 13.29 -11.44
N VAL A 128 -17.53 13.35 -10.59
CA VAL A 128 -18.56 12.30 -10.49
C VAL A 128 -19.77 12.60 -11.37
N THR A 129 -20.14 13.88 -11.51
CA THR A 129 -21.37 14.30 -12.20
C THR A 129 -21.13 15.09 -13.49
N GLY A 130 -19.90 15.58 -13.73
CA GLY A 130 -19.54 16.37 -14.90
C GLY A 130 -20.21 17.75 -14.98
N GLN A 131 -21.02 18.10 -13.98
CA GLN A 131 -21.72 19.37 -13.91
C GLN A 131 -20.83 20.43 -13.25
N PRO A 132 -20.93 21.69 -13.71
CA PRO A 132 -20.19 22.77 -13.11
C PRO A 132 -20.72 23.07 -11.70
N ALA A 133 -19.81 23.33 -10.76
CA ALA A 133 -20.17 23.84 -9.43
C ALA A 133 -20.66 25.29 -9.58
N ASP A 134 -21.98 25.48 -9.65
CA ASP A 134 -22.58 26.79 -9.56
C ASP A 134 -22.34 27.34 -8.16
N THR A 135 -21.66 28.48 -8.08
CA THR A 135 -21.55 29.27 -6.85
C THR A 135 -22.96 29.65 -6.44
N ASP A 136 -23.38 29.20 -5.25
CA ASP A 136 -24.67 29.50 -4.64
C ASP A 136 -24.90 31.02 -4.60
N GLU A 137 -25.69 31.56 -5.54
CA GLU A 137 -26.20 32.93 -5.41
C GLU A 137 -27.71 33.06 -5.70
N ASP A 138 -28.42 31.96 -5.97
CA ASP A 138 -29.88 31.94 -5.95
C ASP A 138 -30.39 30.53 -5.67
N ARG A 139 -30.52 30.17 -4.38
CA ARG A 139 -31.30 29.00 -3.97
C ARG A 139 -32.51 29.47 -3.19
N PRO A 140 -33.75 29.33 -3.71
CA PRO A 140 -34.94 29.64 -2.93
C PRO A 140 -34.97 28.76 -1.69
N GLU A 141 -35.19 29.39 -0.53
CA GLU A 141 -35.38 28.76 0.77
C GLU A 141 -36.57 27.80 0.71
N GLY A 142 -36.33 26.55 0.30
CA GLY A 142 -37.44 25.66 0.02
C GLY A 142 -37.11 24.21 -0.24
N GLU A 143 -35.88 23.74 -0.02
CA GLU A 143 -35.66 22.28 0.02
C GLU A 143 -34.43 21.97 0.87
N ARG A 144 -34.69 21.70 2.15
CA ARG A 144 -33.74 21.03 3.04
C ARG A 144 -33.55 19.61 2.50
N VAL A 145 -32.66 19.45 1.52
CA VAL A 145 -32.14 18.15 1.12
C VAL A 145 -31.51 17.54 2.37
N ALA A 146 -32.07 16.39 2.74
CA ALA A 146 -31.85 15.64 3.95
C ALA A 146 -30.42 15.76 4.50
N THR A 147 -30.36 16.29 5.72
CA THR A 147 -29.31 16.12 6.72
C THR A 147 -28.34 15.00 6.38
N ALA A 148 -27.12 15.38 6.00
CA ALA A 148 -25.96 14.53 6.12
C ALA A 148 -25.89 14.07 7.59
N ARG A 149 -26.34 12.84 7.86
CA ARG A 149 -26.10 12.19 9.15
C ARG A 149 -24.60 12.26 9.42
N SER A 150 -24.25 12.73 10.61
CA SER A 150 -22.85 12.83 11.03
C SER A 150 -22.18 11.46 10.88
N LEU A 151 -20.91 11.46 10.49
CA LEU A 151 -20.13 10.25 10.21
C LEU A 151 -20.11 9.29 11.42
N SER A 152 -20.25 9.84 12.64
CA SER A 152 -20.42 9.09 13.88
C SER A 152 -21.66 8.20 13.90
N ASP A 153 -22.77 8.66 13.29
CA ASP A 153 -24.05 7.94 13.26
C ASP A 153 -23.96 6.71 12.34
N ARG A 154 -23.22 6.84 11.24
CA ARG A 154 -22.96 5.73 10.29
C ARG A 154 -22.02 4.67 10.85
N LEU A 155 -21.06 5.09 11.68
CA LEU A 155 -20.13 4.16 12.32
C LEU A 155 -20.82 3.35 13.42
N SER A 156 -21.71 3.96 14.21
CA SER A 156 -22.52 3.23 15.20
C SER A 156 -23.43 2.18 14.54
N ASP A 157 -24.04 2.50 13.41
CA ASP A 157 -24.91 1.56 12.68
C ASP A 157 -24.12 0.34 12.16
N LYS A 158 -22.89 0.57 11.71
CA LYS A 158 -22.00 -0.50 11.24
C LYS A 158 -21.50 -1.39 12.38
N VAL A 159 -21.24 -0.81 13.55
CA VAL A 159 -20.83 -1.56 14.75
C VAL A 159 -22.00 -2.38 15.29
N ALA A 160 -23.21 -1.83 15.31
CA ALA A 160 -24.42 -2.56 15.70
C ALA A 160 -24.72 -3.74 14.76
N PHE A 161 -24.49 -3.57 13.46
CA PHE A 161 -24.65 -4.62 12.46
C PHE A 161 -23.65 -5.77 12.64
N GLU A 162 -22.39 -5.49 12.97
CA GLU A 162 -21.40 -6.54 13.27
C GLU A 162 -21.73 -7.31 14.56
N THR A 163 -22.21 -6.61 15.60
CA THR A 163 -22.60 -7.28 16.84
C THR A 163 -23.81 -8.19 16.67
N ALA A 164 -24.78 -7.80 15.84
CA ALA A 164 -25.94 -8.64 15.52
C ALA A 164 -25.57 -9.88 14.69
N PHE A 165 -24.56 -9.77 13.82
CA PHE A 165 -24.04 -10.91 13.06
C PHE A 165 -23.25 -11.90 13.93
N ALA A 166 -22.57 -11.40 14.96
CA ALA A 166 -21.87 -12.24 15.93
C ALA A 166 -22.83 -13.03 16.83
N GLU A 167 -23.98 -12.44 17.20
CA GLU A 167 -25.00 -13.09 18.05
C GLU A 167 -25.84 -14.14 17.28
N PHE A 168 -25.96 -14.04 15.95
CA PHE A 168 -26.65 -15.03 15.11
C PHE A 168 -25.78 -16.24 14.75
N SER A 169 -24.49 -16.23 15.12
CA SER A 169 -23.50 -17.27 14.80
C SER A 169 -23.18 -18.21 15.98
N GLU A 170 -23.90 -18.11 17.11
CA GLU A 170 -23.90 -19.08 18.21
C GLU A 170 -25.14 -19.98 18.20
#